data_AF-A0A2R6BES6-F1
#
_entry.id   AF-A0A2R6BES6-F1
#
_cell.length_a   1.000
_cell.length_b   1.000
_cell.length_c   1.000
_cell.angle_alpha   90.00
_cell.angle_beta   90.00
_cell.angle_gamma   90.00
#
_symmetry.space_group_name_H-M   'P 1'
#
loop_
_entity.id
_entity.type
_entity.pdbx_description
1 polymer ?
#
loop_
_entity_poly.entity_id
_entity_poly.type
_entity_poly.pdbx_seq_one_letter_code
_entity_poly.pdbx_strand_id
1 'polypeptide(L)'
;MLYHTNPNWFNYIFSNNMNVGLINFWTNRNANNPRSKLNIETESVFLFKVYGEVAGCGRYIREEDLTIPEMWDKYKRGNGADTVSQLEEMLHTTSINSSINNNTRLRCYILDQAVRFKSTIPLKSIGISPYMVVQYFDVNLSTKLQGQC
;
A
#
# COMPACT_ATOMS: atom_id res chain seq x y z
N MET A 1 4.67 9.00 5.11
CA MET A 1 4.14 7.93 6.00
C MET A 1 4.78 6.60 5.64
N LEU A 2 5.11 5.74 6.62
CA LEU A 2 5.50 4.34 6.42
C LEU A 2 4.30 3.44 6.68
N TYR A 3 4.08 2.45 5.83
CA TYR A 3 2.98 1.50 6.00
C TYR A 3 3.44 0.07 5.74
N HIS A 4 3.01 -0.87 6.59
CA HIS A 4 3.26 -2.30 6.40
C HIS A 4 2.58 -2.85 5.15
N THR A 5 3.39 -3.31 4.20
CA THR A 5 2.97 -3.70 2.86
C THR A 5 3.00 -5.21 2.72
N ASN A 6 1.95 -5.80 2.15
CA ASN A 6 1.95 -7.21 1.78
C ASN A 6 3.08 -7.48 0.75
N PRO A 7 4.03 -8.38 1.03
CA PRO A 7 5.17 -8.61 0.13
C PRO A 7 4.77 -9.12 -1.26
N ASN A 8 3.70 -9.91 -1.38
CA ASN A 8 3.23 -10.43 -2.66
C ASN A 8 2.69 -9.29 -3.52
N TRP A 9 1.88 -8.39 -2.94
CA TRP A 9 1.42 -7.18 -3.62
C TRP A 9 2.60 -6.32 -4.08
N PHE A 10 3.58 -6.08 -3.20
CA PHE A 10 4.75 -5.26 -3.51
C PHE A 10 5.56 -5.86 -4.67
N ASN A 11 5.89 -7.15 -4.55
CA ASN A 11 6.66 -7.84 -5.59
C ASN A 11 5.94 -7.82 -6.93
N TYR A 12 4.62 -8.03 -6.94
CA TYR A 12 3.83 -8.00 -8.16
C TYR A 12 3.85 -6.64 -8.87
N ILE A 13 3.63 -5.55 -8.12
CA ILE A 13 3.62 -4.19 -8.69
C ILE A 13 4.95 -3.89 -9.40
N PHE A 14 6.07 -4.38 -8.85
CA PHE A 14 7.40 -4.07 -9.36
C PHE A 14 8.06 -5.16 -10.22
N SER A 15 7.55 -6.40 -10.27
CA SER A 15 8.13 -7.48 -11.06
C SER A 15 7.77 -7.42 -12.54
N ASN A 16 6.61 -6.83 -12.86
CA ASN A 16 6.02 -6.95 -14.19
C ASN A 16 6.30 -5.74 -15.10
N ASN A 17 7.22 -4.83 -14.71
CA ASN A 17 7.47 -3.55 -15.39
C ASN A 17 6.17 -2.82 -15.76
N MET A 18 5.14 -2.98 -14.92
CA MET A 18 3.85 -2.39 -15.20
C MET A 18 3.99 -0.88 -15.05
N ASN A 19 3.87 -0.16 -16.15
CA ASN A 19 3.65 1.28 -16.11
C ASN A 19 2.19 1.55 -15.70
N VAL A 20 1.83 1.10 -14.49
CA VAL A 20 0.50 1.33 -13.90
C VAL A 20 0.50 2.75 -13.36
N GLY A 21 -0.08 3.67 -14.13
CA GLY A 21 -0.14 5.09 -13.76
C GLY A 21 -0.70 5.31 -12.34
N LEU A 22 -1.84 4.68 -12.03
CA LEU A 22 -2.41 4.64 -10.69
C LEU A 22 -2.42 3.20 -10.17
N ILE A 23 -1.96 3.01 -8.93
CA ILE A 23 -2.03 1.73 -8.22
C ILE A 23 -2.98 1.85 -7.03
N ASN A 24 -3.69 0.77 -6.77
CA ASN A 24 -4.52 0.62 -5.60
C ASN A 24 -3.76 -0.15 -4.53
N PHE A 25 -3.29 0.57 -3.51
CA PHE A 25 -2.79 -0.02 -2.29
C PHE A 25 -3.95 -0.24 -1.30
N TRP A 26 -4.54 -1.42 -1.34
CA TRP A 26 -5.69 -1.78 -0.54
C TRP A 26 -5.32 -2.28 0.86
N THR A 27 -6.28 -2.19 1.78
CA THR A 27 -6.20 -2.85 3.09
C THR A 27 -7.29 -3.89 3.25
N ASN A 28 -7.03 -4.90 4.07
CA ASN A 28 -8.03 -5.86 4.53
C ASN A 28 -8.96 -5.28 5.62
N ARG A 29 -8.91 -3.96 5.87
CA ARG A 29 -9.75 -3.32 6.89
C ARG A 29 -11.01 -2.80 6.23
N ASN A 30 -12.14 -3.13 6.84
CA ASN A 30 -13.43 -2.57 6.45
C ASN A 30 -13.36 -1.03 6.53
N ALA A 31 -13.86 -0.36 5.49
CA ALA A 31 -13.95 1.09 5.40
C ALA A 31 -14.69 1.73 6.60
N ASN A 32 -15.68 1.03 7.16
CA ASN A 32 -16.44 1.50 8.32
C ASN A 32 -15.62 1.51 9.62
N ASN A 33 -14.42 0.91 9.65
CA ASN A 33 -13.56 0.97 10.81
C ASN A 33 -12.80 2.31 10.81
N PRO A 34 -13.05 3.24 11.75
CA PRO A 34 -12.36 4.53 11.78
C PRO A 34 -10.84 4.39 11.98
N ARG A 35 -10.36 3.27 12.55
CA ARG A 35 -8.92 2.97 12.70
C ARG A 35 -8.26 2.52 11.40
N SER A 36 -9.02 2.36 10.30
CA SER A 36 -8.44 2.10 8.99
C SER A 36 -7.99 3.40 8.33
N LYS A 37 -8.65 4.53 8.60
CA LYS A 37 -8.36 5.83 7.96
C LYS A 37 -6.94 6.29 8.29
N LEU A 38 -6.21 6.69 7.25
CA LEU A 38 -4.88 7.27 7.40
C LEU A 38 -4.97 8.79 7.44
N ASN A 39 -4.23 9.40 8.37
CA ASN A 39 -4.06 10.84 8.39
C ASN A 39 -2.86 11.21 7.50
N ILE A 40 -3.07 11.19 6.20
CA ILE A 40 -2.06 11.49 5.18
C ILE A 40 -2.59 12.55 4.22
N GLU A 41 -1.77 13.57 3.96
CA GLU A 41 -2.10 14.65 3.03
C GLU A 41 -1.87 14.21 1.58
N THR A 42 -2.69 14.69 0.64
CA THR A 42 -2.46 14.51 -0.80
C THR A 42 -1.04 14.95 -1.18
N GLU A 43 -0.45 14.29 -2.17
CA GLU A 43 0.96 14.44 -2.61
C GLU A 43 2.02 13.95 -1.61
N SER A 44 1.63 13.48 -0.42
CA SER A 44 2.59 12.97 0.55
C SER A 44 3.27 11.69 0.08
N VAL A 45 4.52 11.51 0.53
CA VAL A 45 5.28 10.28 0.30
C VAL A 45 4.69 9.12 1.12
N PHE A 46 4.36 8.05 0.42
CA PHE A 46 3.95 6.76 0.95
C PHE A 46 5.14 5.79 0.85
N LEU A 47 5.65 5.33 1.99
CA LEU A 47 6.79 4.41 2.06
C LEU A 47 6.32 2.99 2.32
N PHE A 48 6.79 2.06 1.49
CA PHE A 48 6.45 0.65 1.58
C PHE A 48 7.37 -0.07 2.56
N LYS A 49 6.81 -0.58 3.67
CA LYS A 49 7.53 -1.42 4.63
C LYS A 49 7.33 -2.89 4.29
N VAL A 50 8.39 -3.55 3.83
CA VAL A 50 8.40 -4.97 3.45
C VAL A 50 9.50 -5.67 4.25
N TYR A 51 9.18 -6.81 4.87
CA TYR A 51 10.14 -7.61 5.68
C TYR A 51 10.97 -6.84 6.73
N GLY A 52 10.42 -5.76 7.30
CA GLY A 52 11.12 -4.95 8.31
C GLY A 52 12.09 -3.92 7.74
N GLU A 53 11.98 -3.63 6.44
CA GLU A 53 12.78 -2.65 5.71
C GLU A 53 11.88 -1.71 4.91
N VAL A 54 12.37 -0.52 4.59
CA VAL A 54 11.77 0.36 3.59
C VAL A 54 12.25 -0.08 2.21
N ALA A 55 11.33 -0.56 1.37
CA ALA A 55 11.67 -1.17 0.08
C ALA A 55 11.35 -0.27 -1.13
N GLY A 56 10.57 0.79 -0.93
CA GLY A 56 10.20 1.70 -2.00
C GLY A 56 9.31 2.86 -1.52
N CYS A 57 8.95 3.72 -2.47
CA CYS A 57 8.12 4.90 -2.27
C CYS A 57 6.99 4.95 -3.32
N GLY A 58 5.92 5.68 -3.03
CA GLY A 58 4.92 6.12 -3.98
C GLY A 58 4.33 7.45 -3.51
N ARG A 59 3.66 8.18 -4.40
CA ARG A 59 2.99 9.43 -4.05
C ARG A 59 1.51 9.18 -3.79
N TYR A 60 1.05 9.56 -2.61
CA TYR A 60 -0.34 9.38 -2.21
C TYR A 60 -1.24 10.43 -2.90
N ILE A 61 -2.32 9.97 -3.53
CA ILE A 61 -3.26 10.84 -4.25
C ILE A 61 -4.54 11.02 -3.45
N ARG A 62 -5.18 9.91 -3.08
CA ARG A 62 -6.49 9.93 -2.41
C ARG A 62 -6.83 8.58 -1.80
N GLU A 63 -7.87 8.60 -0.99
CA GLU A 63 -8.53 7.42 -0.42
C GLU A 63 -9.83 7.17 -1.18
N GLU A 64 -10.11 5.91 -1.48
CA GLU A 64 -11.41 5.45 -1.99
C GLU A 64 -11.89 4.27 -1.15
N ASP A 65 -13.18 4.20 -0.86
CA ASP A 65 -13.78 2.99 -0.31
C ASP A 65 -14.40 2.23 -1.45
N LEU A 66 -13.95 1.00 -1.72
CA LEU A 66 -14.36 0.22 -2.88
C LEU A 66 -14.62 -1.24 -2.50
N THR A 67 -15.57 -1.86 -3.18
CA THR A 67 -15.75 -3.31 -3.19
C THR A 67 -14.72 -3.99 -4.09
N ILE A 68 -14.53 -5.30 -3.92
CA ILE A 68 -13.59 -6.07 -4.78
C ILE A 68 -13.91 -5.92 -6.28
N PRO A 69 -15.18 -6.01 -6.73
CA PRO A 69 -15.51 -5.77 -8.12
C PRO A 69 -15.15 -4.35 -8.59
N GLU A 70 -15.45 -3.31 -7.80
CA GLU A 70 -15.10 -1.92 -8.13
C GLU A 70 -13.57 -1.70 -8.20
N MET A 71 -12.82 -2.31 -7.28
CA MET A 71 -11.35 -2.30 -7.27
C MET A 71 -10.81 -2.89 -8.57
N TRP A 72 -11.28 -4.09 -8.93
CA TRP A 72 -10.86 -4.76 -10.16
C TRP A 72 -11.24 -3.96 -11.40
N ASP A 73 -12.44 -3.38 -11.43
CA ASP A 73 -12.89 -2.63 -12.59
C ASP A 73 -12.06 -1.35 -12.83
N LYS A 74 -11.81 -0.56 -11.77
CA LYS A 74 -11.07 0.69 -11.89
C LYS A 74 -9.57 0.50 -12.11
N TYR A 75 -8.96 -0.41 -11.35
CA TYR A 75 -7.49 -0.48 -11.27
C TYR A 75 -6.91 -1.72 -11.96
N LYS A 76 -7.73 -2.73 -12.29
CA LYS A 76 -7.29 -3.98 -12.94
C LYS A 76 -6.04 -4.54 -12.23
N ARG A 77 -4.94 -4.72 -12.95
CA ARG A 77 -3.65 -5.19 -12.39
C ARG A 77 -2.99 -4.21 -11.42
N GLY A 78 -3.38 -2.93 -11.40
CA GLY A 78 -2.97 -1.95 -10.41
C GLY A 78 -3.40 -2.30 -8.97
N ASN A 79 -4.22 -3.34 -8.78
CA ASN A 79 -4.50 -3.93 -7.46
C ASN A 79 -3.42 -4.90 -6.95
N GLY A 80 -2.34 -5.13 -7.71
CA GLY A 80 -1.29 -6.05 -7.28
C GLY A 80 -1.58 -7.54 -7.54
N ALA A 81 -2.47 -7.85 -8.48
CA ALA A 81 -2.89 -9.21 -8.85
C ALA A 81 -3.13 -9.35 -10.37
N ASP A 82 -2.92 -10.54 -10.95
CA ASP A 82 -3.12 -10.80 -12.39
C ASP A 82 -4.59 -11.01 -12.76
N THR A 83 -5.39 -11.48 -11.80
CA THR A 83 -6.82 -11.77 -11.98
C THR A 83 -7.63 -11.30 -10.77
N VAL A 84 -8.94 -11.12 -10.95
CA VAL A 84 -9.85 -10.81 -9.84
C VAL A 84 -9.83 -11.90 -8.77
N SER A 85 -9.73 -13.18 -9.16
CA SER A 85 -9.69 -14.30 -8.21
C SER A 85 -8.42 -14.29 -7.35
N GLN A 86 -7.27 -13.89 -7.91
CA GLN A 86 -6.05 -13.70 -7.12
C GLN A 86 -6.19 -12.53 -6.15
N LEU A 87 -6.83 -11.42 -6.56
CA LEU A 87 -7.11 -10.29 -5.68
C LEU A 87 -8.00 -10.73 -4.50
N GLU A 88 -9.07 -11.49 -4.77
CA GLU A 88 -9.94 -12.08 -3.75
C GLU A 88 -9.12 -12.93 -2.78
N GLU A 89 -8.33 -13.88 -3.29
CA GLU A 89 -7.48 -14.76 -2.47
C GLU A 89 -6.51 -13.98 -1.57
N MET A 90 -5.82 -12.97 -2.11
CA MET A 90 -4.92 -12.11 -1.35
C MET A 90 -5.67 -11.36 -0.24
N LEU A 91 -6.87 -10.85 -0.51
CA LEU A 91 -7.68 -10.15 0.48
C LEU A 91 -8.18 -11.08 1.59
N HIS A 92 -8.60 -12.30 1.25
CA HIS A 92 -9.08 -13.28 2.21
C HIS A 92 -7.96 -13.84 3.09
N THR A 93 -6.81 -14.20 2.51
CA THR A 93 -5.66 -14.74 3.25
C THR A 93 -5.02 -13.72 4.16
N THR A 94 -5.03 -12.44 3.78
CA THR A 94 -4.50 -11.36 4.62
C THR A 94 -5.51 -10.96 5.70
N SER A 95 -6.81 -11.25 5.55
CA SER A 95 -7.84 -10.82 6.48
C SER A 95 -7.75 -11.56 7.83
N ILE A 96 -7.65 -10.78 8.92
CA ILE A 96 -7.88 -11.30 10.28
C ILE A 96 -9.38 -11.57 10.50
N ASN A 97 -10.24 -10.99 9.65
CA ASN A 97 -11.69 -11.13 9.68
C ASN A 97 -12.17 -11.95 8.49
N SER A 98 -12.68 -13.15 8.74
CA SER A 98 -13.32 -14.07 7.80
C SER A 98 -14.60 -13.54 7.11
N SER A 99 -14.87 -12.24 7.19
CA SER A 99 -16.13 -11.60 6.76
C SER A 99 -16.00 -10.67 5.55
N ILE A 100 -14.82 -10.53 4.95
CA ILE A 100 -14.70 -9.80 3.67
C ILE A 100 -15.44 -10.61 2.60
N ASN A 101 -16.37 -9.97 1.90
CA ASN A 101 -17.08 -10.51 0.75
C ASN A 101 -17.16 -9.45 -0.36
N ASN A 102 -17.75 -9.79 -1.50
CA ASN A 102 -17.83 -8.88 -2.66
C ASN A 102 -18.63 -7.59 -2.43
N ASN A 103 -19.40 -7.50 -1.34
CA ASN A 103 -20.13 -6.30 -0.94
C ASN A 103 -19.39 -5.49 0.13
N THR A 104 -18.30 -6.01 0.68
CA THR A 104 -17.52 -5.34 1.72
C THR A 104 -16.74 -4.20 1.08
N ARG A 105 -16.98 -2.97 1.56
CA ARG A 105 -16.17 -1.82 1.16
C ARG A 105 -14.84 -1.84 1.91
N LEU A 106 -13.77 -1.88 1.14
CA LEU A 106 -12.40 -1.88 1.59
C LEU A 106 -11.78 -0.52 1.34
N ARG A 107 -10.98 -0.07 2.31
CA ARG A 107 -10.26 1.18 2.17
C ARG A 107 -9.05 1.00 1.25
N CYS A 108 -9.02 1.82 0.20
CA CYS A 108 -8.06 1.80 -0.88
C CYS A 108 -7.27 3.11 -0.88
N TYR A 109 -5.93 3.01 -0.84
CA TYR A 109 -5.05 4.15 -0.97
C TYR A 109 -4.52 4.21 -2.39
N ILE A 110 -4.93 5.23 -3.13
CA ILE A 110 -4.54 5.39 -4.52
C ILE A 110 -3.21 6.12 -4.55
N LEU A 111 -2.23 5.45 -5.13
CA LEU A 111 -0.87 5.95 -5.26
C LEU A 111 -0.52 6.11 -6.74
N ASP A 112 0.39 7.03 -7.03
CA ASP A 112 1.08 7.10 -8.31
C ASP A 112 2.59 7.16 -8.13
N GLN A 113 3.33 7.17 -9.24
CA GLN A 113 4.80 7.28 -9.25
C GLN A 113 5.48 6.31 -8.28
N ALA A 114 4.97 5.08 -8.20
CA ALA A 114 5.53 4.07 -7.31
C ALA A 114 6.88 3.60 -7.83
N VAL A 115 7.88 3.58 -6.95
CA VAL A 115 9.26 3.21 -7.24
C VAL A 115 9.76 2.21 -6.20
N ARG A 116 10.41 1.16 -6.68
CA ARG A 116 11.19 0.23 -5.85
C ARG A 116 12.61 0.76 -5.69
N PHE A 117 13.12 0.76 -4.47
CA PHE A 117 14.50 1.15 -4.21
C PHE A 117 15.47 0.08 -4.72
N LYS A 118 16.63 0.53 -5.22
CA LYS A 118 17.74 -0.36 -5.61
C LYS A 118 18.30 -1.12 -4.40
N SER A 119 18.32 -0.48 -3.25
CA SER A 119 18.73 -1.02 -1.96
C SER A 119 17.67 -0.67 -0.91
N THR A 120 17.27 -1.64 -0.10
CA THR A 120 16.32 -1.43 0.99
C THR A 120 16.98 -0.69 2.15
N ILE A 121 16.17 -0.02 2.97
CA ILE A 121 16.63 0.70 4.16
C ILE A 121 16.13 -0.05 5.41
N PRO A 122 17.00 -0.67 6.21
CA PRO A 122 16.58 -1.35 7.44
C PRO A 122 15.93 -0.38 8.41
N LEU A 123 14.76 -0.71 8.98
CA LEU A 123 14.03 0.21 9.86
C LEU A 123 14.82 0.65 11.10
N LYS A 124 15.65 -0.25 11.63
CA LYS A 124 16.54 0.05 12.75
C LYS A 124 17.50 1.19 12.45
N SER A 125 17.96 1.33 11.20
CA SER A 125 18.90 2.39 10.78
C SER A 125 18.29 3.79 10.83
N ILE A 126 16.97 3.89 10.75
CA ILE A 126 16.20 5.14 10.82
C ILE A 126 15.43 5.28 12.14
N GLY A 127 15.80 4.49 13.17
CA GLY A 127 15.22 4.58 14.50
C GLY A 127 13.78 4.06 14.62
N ILE A 128 13.30 3.26 13.65
CA ILE A 128 11.94 2.73 13.64
C ILE A 128 11.93 1.27 14.12
N SER A 129 11.01 0.96 15.03
CA SER A 129 10.80 -0.41 15.48
C SER A 129 10.27 -1.30 14.35
N PRO A 130 10.81 -2.53 14.16
CA PRO A 130 10.33 -3.45 13.12
C PRO A 130 8.87 -3.87 13.32
N TYR A 131 8.31 -3.70 14.52
CA TYR A 131 6.92 -4.04 14.83
C TYR A 131 5.92 -2.93 14.49
N MET A 132 6.38 -1.73 14.10
CA MET A 132 5.47 -0.63 13.74
C MET A 132 4.72 -0.93 12.44
N VAL A 133 3.40 -0.93 12.50
CA VAL A 133 2.53 -1.20 11.32
C VAL A 133 2.36 0.07 10.47
N VAL A 134 2.23 1.23 11.12
CA VAL A 134 2.14 2.54 10.48
C VAL A 134 2.99 3.52 11.28
N GLN A 135 3.81 4.34 10.60
CA GLN A 135 4.53 5.46 11.21
C GLN A 135 4.27 6.71 10.38
N TYR A 136 3.77 7.75 11.02
CA TYR A 136 3.70 9.08 10.42
C TYR A 136 5.05 9.76 10.60
N PHE A 137 5.50 10.43 9.55
CA PHE A 137 6.73 11.22 9.60
C PHE A 137 6.34 12.68 9.42
N ASP A 138 7.03 13.56 10.14
CA ASP A 138 7.05 14.98 9.78
C ASP A 138 7.71 15.16 8.41
N VAL A 139 7.29 16.20 7.71
CA VAL A 139 7.66 16.57 6.33
C VAL A 139 9.18 16.44 6.07
N ASN A 140 10.02 16.73 7.08
CA ASN A 140 11.47 16.70 6.99
C ASN A 140 12.10 15.30 6.75
N LEU A 141 11.50 14.20 7.22
CA LEU A 141 12.04 12.86 6.96
C LEU A 141 11.66 12.35 5.57
N SER A 142 10.46 12.70 5.10
CA SER A 142 9.99 12.40 3.74
C SER A 142 10.89 13.05 2.68
N THR A 143 11.31 14.29 2.87
CA THR A 143 12.21 14.99 1.93
C THR A 143 13.60 14.37 1.89
N LYS A 144 14.14 13.91 3.03
CA LYS A 144 15.44 13.19 3.08
C LYS A 144 15.40 11.86 2.35
N LEU A 145 14.26 11.17 2.36
CA LEU A 145 14.08 9.89 1.67
C LEU A 145 13.69 10.08 0.19
N GLN A 146 13.09 11.21 -0.17
CA GLN A 146 12.82 11.59 -1.56
C GLN A 146 14.09 11.78 -2.38
N GLY A 147 15.23 12.22 -1.81
CA GLY A 147 16.50 12.31 -2.55
C GLY A 147 17.11 10.96 -2.94
N GLN A 148 16.46 9.85 -2.56
CA GLN A 148 16.78 8.50 -3.02
C GLN A 148 15.70 7.91 -3.96
N CYS A 149 14.59 8.63 -4.13
CA CYS A 149 13.71 8.57 -5.30
C CYS A 149 14.21 9.64 -6.31
#